data_AF-A0A965INZ2-F1
#
_entry.id   AF-A0A965INZ2-F1
#
_cell.length_a   1.000
_cell.length_b   1.000
_cell.length_c   1.000
_cell.angle_alpha   90.00
_cell.angle_beta   90.00
_cell.angle_gamma   90.00
#
_symmetry.space_group_name_H-M   'P 1'
#
loop_
_entity.id
_entity.type
_entity.pdbx_description
1 polymer ?
#
loop_
_entity_poly.entity_id
_entity_poly.type
_entity_poly.pdbx_seq_one_letter_code
_entity_poly.pdbx_strand_id
1 'polypeptide(L)'
;MDFLKRSNLHPSFFESPSADTPRDNRDLFKDSPIQKQDFSGTNGKWNLTVDDNYVSEINSTSVFKKEHAKTLLTDLFFSKKNIDNLQDLIRFIVHRESDMIIDRQSTRELLVVMRSIFLEYCQHPPLLKDGMTDSSILELYTREVARLNELVVNETVPKIQSQIQQYFGYLRDISKNPMPHETPKNVNIKGDRQYRSVTQVLIGGDL
;
A
#
# COMPACT_ATOMS: atom_id res chain seq x y z
N MET A 1 -67.72 8.25 -4.00
CA MET A 1 -67.28 7.99 -2.62
C MET A 1 -67.01 6.49 -2.54
N ASP A 2 -65.80 5.95 -2.45
CA ASP A 2 -64.53 6.53 -2.02
C ASP A 2 -63.33 5.82 -2.65
N PHE A 3 -62.26 6.61 -2.73
CA PHE A 3 -60.92 6.31 -3.19
C PHE A 3 -60.22 5.28 -2.29
N LEU A 4 -59.85 4.11 -2.81
CA LEU A 4 -58.64 3.38 -2.38
C LEU A 4 -58.10 2.52 -3.53
N LYS A 5 -57.46 3.17 -4.51
CA LYS A 5 -56.63 2.47 -5.50
C LYS A 5 -55.26 2.23 -4.85
N ARG A 6 -55.06 1.07 -4.21
CA ARG A 6 -53.72 0.66 -3.73
C ARG A 6 -52.80 0.56 -4.95
N SER A 7 -51.74 1.35 -4.97
CA SER A 7 -50.67 1.26 -5.96
C SER A 7 -49.96 -0.08 -5.78
N ASN A 8 -50.12 -1.00 -6.72
CA ASN A 8 -49.32 -2.22 -6.76
C ASN A 8 -47.89 -1.83 -7.18
N LEU A 9 -47.02 -1.64 -6.19
CA LEU A 9 -45.58 -1.51 -6.38
C LEU A 9 -45.02 -2.89 -6.76
N HIS A 10 -44.92 -3.16 -8.06
CA HIS A 10 -44.28 -4.35 -8.59
C HIS A 10 -42.75 -4.16 -8.66
N PRO A 11 -41.91 -5.17 -8.34
CA PRO A 11 -40.44 -5.04 -8.34
C PRO A 11 -39.85 -4.54 -9.67
N SER A 12 -40.53 -4.80 -10.78
CA SER A 12 -40.13 -4.33 -12.12
C SER A 12 -40.17 -2.80 -12.27
N PHE A 13 -40.82 -2.05 -11.37
CA PHE A 13 -40.75 -0.58 -11.38
C PHE A 13 -39.39 -0.05 -10.87
N PHE A 14 -38.60 -0.88 -10.18
CA PHE A 14 -37.26 -0.54 -9.70
C PHE A 14 -36.14 -1.18 -10.55
N GLU A 15 -36.48 -2.00 -11.55
CA GLU A 15 -35.51 -2.47 -12.55
C GLU A 15 -35.34 -1.40 -13.62
N SER A 16 -34.27 -0.61 -13.52
CA SER A 16 -33.78 0.17 -14.66
C SER A 16 -33.31 -0.81 -15.75
N PRO A 17 -33.78 -0.70 -17.01
CA PRO A 17 -33.18 -1.45 -18.11
C PRO A 17 -31.69 -1.09 -18.17
N SER A 18 -30.83 -2.10 -18.33
CA SER A 18 -29.36 -2.03 -18.27
C SER A 18 -28.69 -1.06 -19.27
N ALA A 19 -29.47 -0.24 -19.97
CA ALA A 19 -29.05 0.81 -20.87
C ALA A 19 -28.67 2.12 -20.17
N ASP A 20 -29.10 2.34 -18.92
CA ASP A 20 -28.87 3.58 -18.15
C ASP A 20 -27.69 3.49 -17.15
N THR A 21 -26.93 2.39 -17.16
CA THR A 21 -25.59 2.45 -16.56
C THR A 21 -24.72 3.31 -17.49
N PRO A 22 -24.03 4.35 -16.99
CA PRO A 22 -23.04 5.04 -17.79
C PRO A 22 -22.08 3.98 -18.34
N ARG A 23 -21.96 3.88 -19.67
CA ARG A 23 -20.88 3.11 -20.29
C ARG A 23 -19.58 3.60 -19.65
N ASP A 24 -18.83 2.68 -19.05
CA ASP A 24 -17.50 2.96 -18.49
C ASP A 24 -16.54 3.23 -19.64
N ASN A 25 -16.72 4.36 -20.32
CA ASN A 25 -15.73 4.95 -21.20
C ASN A 25 -14.72 5.66 -20.31
N ARG A 26 -14.01 4.90 -19.47
CA ARG A 26 -12.68 5.31 -19.05
C ARG A 26 -11.77 5.19 -20.27
N ASP A 27 -11.83 6.18 -21.14
CA ASP A 27 -10.77 6.47 -22.11
C ASP A 27 -9.58 7.06 -21.32
N LEU A 28 -9.05 6.26 -20.39
CA LEU A 28 -7.88 6.59 -19.60
C LEU A 28 -6.68 6.03 -20.38
N PHE A 29 -6.18 6.86 -21.30
CA PHE A 29 -5.00 6.65 -22.13
C PHE A 29 -5.19 5.66 -23.29
N LYS A 30 -5.28 6.23 -24.50
CA LYS A 30 -4.98 5.51 -25.73
C LYS A 30 -3.46 5.41 -25.79
N ASP A 31 -2.90 4.29 -25.32
CA ASP A 31 -1.46 4.06 -25.37
C ASP A 31 -0.99 4.16 -26.81
N SER A 32 -0.35 5.28 -27.13
CA SER A 32 0.46 5.36 -28.35
C SER A 32 1.69 4.50 -28.10
N PRO A 33 2.02 3.54 -28.96
CA PRO A 33 3.22 2.73 -28.76
C PRO A 33 4.44 3.65 -28.72
N ILE A 34 5.22 3.53 -27.65
CA ILE A 34 6.41 4.34 -27.37
C ILE A 34 7.33 4.27 -28.60
N GLN A 35 7.66 5.43 -29.18
CA GLN A 35 8.54 5.49 -30.35
C GLN A 35 9.99 5.24 -29.92
N LYS A 36 10.69 4.36 -30.65
CA LYS A 36 12.07 3.94 -30.33
C LYS A 36 13.11 5.07 -30.31
N GLN A 37 12.77 6.27 -30.77
CA GLN A 37 13.69 7.42 -30.79
C GLN A 37 13.95 8.03 -29.41
N ASP A 38 13.08 7.77 -28.42
CA ASP A 38 13.27 8.27 -27.04
C ASP A 38 14.37 7.53 -26.25
N PHE A 39 14.97 6.48 -26.83
CA PHE A 39 16.02 5.66 -26.20
C PHE A 39 17.44 5.97 -26.69
N SER A 40 17.60 6.92 -27.62
CA SER A 40 18.90 7.31 -28.16
C SER A 40 19.48 8.50 -27.36
N GLY A 41 19.90 8.25 -26.12
CA GLY A 41 20.60 9.28 -25.34
C GLY A 41 20.84 8.98 -23.86
N THR A 42 20.28 7.92 -23.30
CA THR A 42 20.50 7.57 -21.89
C THR A 42 21.66 6.60 -21.74
N ASN A 43 22.86 7.15 -21.49
CA ASN A 43 23.90 6.42 -20.78
C ASN A 43 23.33 6.05 -19.42
N GLY A 44 23.03 4.76 -19.24
CA GLY A 44 22.21 4.25 -18.17
C GLY A 44 22.56 4.77 -16.78
N LYS A 45 21.52 5.29 -16.12
CA LYS A 45 21.22 5.18 -14.69
C LYS A 45 19.79 5.67 -14.51
N TRP A 46 18.84 4.73 -14.54
CA TRP A 46 17.54 5.02 -13.95
C TRP A 46 17.74 4.94 -12.44
N ASN A 47 17.78 6.10 -11.80
CA ASN A 47 17.68 6.17 -10.36
C ASN A 47 16.23 5.81 -9.99
N LEU A 48 15.94 4.53 -9.71
CA LEU A 48 14.63 4.07 -9.22
C LEU A 48 14.26 4.71 -7.87
N THR A 49 15.22 5.36 -7.22
CA THR A 49 15.05 6.20 -6.04
C THR A 49 15.66 7.57 -6.36
N VAL A 50 14.87 8.63 -6.13
CA VAL A 50 15.36 10.02 -6.19
C VAL A 50 16.63 10.10 -5.33
N ASP A 51 17.73 10.67 -5.86
CA ASP A 51 18.99 10.80 -5.12
C ASP A 51 18.72 11.34 -3.71
N ASP A 52 19.00 10.51 -2.69
CA ASP A 52 18.86 10.84 -1.26
C ASP A 52 19.82 11.98 -0.82
N ASN A 53 20.61 12.55 -1.74
CA ASN A 53 21.50 13.69 -1.49
C ASN A 53 20.75 15.01 -1.17
N TYR A 54 19.41 15.03 -1.24
CA TYR A 54 18.58 16.13 -0.74
C TYR A 54 18.59 16.27 0.81
N VAL A 55 19.22 15.31 1.50
CA VAL A 55 19.27 15.20 2.96
C VAL A 55 20.34 16.11 3.62
N SER A 56 21.22 16.75 2.84
CA SER A 56 22.32 17.56 3.40
C SER A 56 21.87 18.72 4.29
N GLU A 57 20.59 19.13 4.23
CA GLU A 57 19.98 20.11 5.13
C GLU A 57 18.58 19.67 5.64
N ILE A 58 18.46 18.47 6.22
CA ILE A 58 17.29 18.18 7.08
C ILE A 58 17.43 19.00 8.36
N ASN A 59 16.89 20.21 8.35
CA ASN A 59 16.57 20.96 9.56
C ASN A 59 15.12 20.66 9.95
N SER A 60 14.80 20.68 11.25
CA SER A 60 13.41 20.57 11.74
C SER A 60 12.44 21.53 11.02
N THR A 61 12.96 22.65 10.52
CA THR A 61 12.25 23.65 9.71
C THR A 61 11.80 23.18 8.31
N SER A 62 12.49 22.24 7.67
CA SER A 62 12.06 21.70 6.37
C SER A 62 10.98 20.63 6.53
N VAL A 63 11.03 19.88 7.64
CA VAL A 63 10.01 18.89 8.00
C VAL A 63 8.71 19.59 8.39
N PHE A 64 8.78 20.61 9.24
CA PHE A 64 7.64 21.44 9.63
C PHE A 64 7.75 22.79 8.93
N LYS A 65 7.08 22.92 7.78
CA LYS A 65 7.00 24.17 7.01
C LYS A 65 6.51 25.33 7.89
N LYS A 66 7.42 26.05 8.56
CA LYS A 66 7.21 27.28 9.37
C LYS A 66 6.02 27.27 10.37
N GLU A 67 5.42 26.12 10.66
CA GLU A 67 4.20 25.99 11.46
C GLU A 67 4.49 25.67 12.93
N HIS A 68 5.65 25.09 13.24
CA HIS A 68 6.00 24.67 14.59
C HIS A 68 7.31 25.31 15.07
N ALA A 69 7.36 25.62 16.37
CA ALA A 69 8.55 26.13 17.03
C ALA A 69 9.63 25.04 17.09
N LYS A 70 10.89 25.44 16.91
CA LYS A 70 12.05 24.56 17.10
C LYS A 70 12.16 24.21 18.59
N THR A 71 11.85 22.97 18.94
CA THR A 71 11.96 22.45 20.30
C THR A 71 13.07 21.40 20.40
N LEU A 72 13.56 21.13 21.61
CA LEU A 72 14.54 20.08 21.84
C LEU A 72 14.02 18.71 21.36
N LEU A 73 12.74 18.42 21.60
CA LEU A 73 12.12 17.16 21.17
C LEU A 73 12.10 17.03 19.64
N THR A 74 11.72 18.09 18.93
CA THR A 74 11.74 18.08 17.45
C THR A 74 13.15 17.87 16.93
N ASP A 75 14.16 18.52 17.52
CA ASP A 75 15.53 18.39 17.03
C ASP A 75 16.10 16.99 17.29
N LEU A 76 15.78 16.38 18.44
CA LEU A 76 16.19 15.01 18.77
C LEU A 76 15.49 13.97 17.88
N PHE A 77 14.17 14.06 17.76
CA PHE A 77 13.36 13.09 17.02
C PHE A 77 13.65 13.12 15.51
N PHE A 78 13.80 14.30 14.92
CA PHE A 78 14.14 14.46 13.50
C PHE A 78 15.65 14.55 13.24
N SER A 79 16.48 14.24 14.24
CA SER A 79 17.93 14.20 14.05
C SER A 79 18.31 13.12 13.04
N LYS A 80 19.35 13.39 12.22
CA LYS A 80 19.89 12.40 11.28
C LYS A 80 20.22 11.06 11.95
N LYS A 81 20.80 11.11 13.16
CA LYS A 81 21.12 9.92 13.94
C LYS A 81 19.88 9.09 14.29
N ASN A 82 18.77 9.74 14.64
CA ASN A 82 17.54 9.02 14.96
C ASN A 82 16.91 8.41 13.70
N ILE A 83 16.94 9.12 12.58
CA ILE A 83 16.49 8.62 11.27
C ILE A 83 17.30 7.37 10.87
N ASP A 84 18.62 7.42 11.00
CA ASP A 84 19.50 6.29 10.71
C ASP A 84 19.21 5.09 11.63
N ASN A 85 19.01 5.32 12.93
CA ASN A 85 18.61 4.27 13.87
C ASN A 85 17.26 3.64 13.52
N LEU A 86 16.26 4.44 13.14
CA LEU A 86 14.95 3.94 12.71
C LEU A 86 15.05 3.08 11.46
N GLN A 87 15.87 3.50 10.48
CA GLN A 87 16.11 2.73 9.26
C GLN A 87 16.70 1.35 9.58
N ASP A 88 17.71 1.29 10.44
CA ASP A 88 18.33 0.02 10.83
C ASP A 88 17.38 -0.85 11.66
N LEU A 89 16.59 -0.24 12.54
CA LEU A 89 15.59 -0.94 13.35
C LEU A 89 14.48 -1.57 12.50
N ILE A 90 13.95 -0.82 11.53
CA ILE A 90 12.95 -1.31 10.58
C ILE A 90 13.51 -2.50 9.78
N ARG A 91 14.72 -2.36 9.25
CA ARG A 91 15.38 -3.45 8.49
C ARG A 91 15.59 -4.69 9.36
N PHE A 92 16.03 -4.51 10.60
CA PHE A 92 16.22 -5.60 11.55
C PHE A 92 14.90 -6.33 11.85
N ILE A 93 13.83 -5.58 12.15
CA ILE A 93 12.53 -6.18 12.50
C ILE A 93 11.92 -6.90 11.30
N VAL A 94 11.94 -6.29 10.11
CA VAL A 94 11.44 -6.93 8.89
C VAL A 94 12.22 -8.22 8.61
N HIS A 95 13.55 -8.18 8.74
CA HIS A 95 14.36 -9.38 8.55
C HIS A 95 14.03 -10.46 9.59
N ARG A 96 13.89 -10.10 10.86
CA ARG A 96 13.53 -11.04 11.94
C ARG A 96 12.17 -11.70 11.72
N GLU A 97 11.19 -10.96 11.20
CA GLU A 97 9.81 -11.46 11.07
C GLU A 97 9.53 -12.19 9.76
N SER A 98 10.31 -11.90 8.71
CA SER A 98 10.04 -12.40 7.36
C SER A 98 11.20 -13.15 6.73
N ASP A 99 12.35 -13.22 7.38
CA ASP A 99 13.63 -13.75 6.88
C ASP A 99 14.14 -13.04 5.59
N MET A 100 13.54 -11.92 5.22
CA MET A 100 13.90 -11.15 4.02
C MET A 100 14.82 -9.99 4.37
N ILE A 101 15.84 -9.77 3.54
CA ILE A 101 16.73 -8.62 3.66
C ILE A 101 16.21 -7.51 2.75
N ILE A 102 15.92 -6.35 3.34
CA ILE A 102 15.49 -5.16 2.61
C ILE A 102 16.53 -4.05 2.69
N ASP A 103 16.50 -3.19 1.67
CA ASP A 103 17.26 -1.95 1.64
C ASP A 103 16.63 -0.89 2.55
N ARG A 104 17.35 0.23 2.70
CA ARG A 104 16.84 1.41 3.41
C ARG A 104 15.61 1.95 2.69
N GLN A 105 14.65 2.42 3.48
CA GLN A 105 13.45 3.05 2.95
C GLN A 105 13.76 4.49 2.52
N SER A 106 12.94 5.05 1.62
CA SER A 106 13.08 6.44 1.19
C SER A 106 13.07 7.38 2.41
N THR A 107 14.12 8.19 2.55
CA THR A 107 14.24 9.12 3.69
C THR A 107 13.07 10.09 3.73
N ARG A 108 12.61 10.54 2.56
CA ARG A 108 11.46 11.44 2.43
C ARG A 108 10.17 10.80 2.94
N GLU A 109 9.90 9.55 2.59
CA GLU A 109 8.69 8.85 3.01
C GLU A 109 8.71 8.54 4.50
N LEU A 110 9.87 8.12 5.03
CA LEU A 110 10.06 7.93 6.45
C LEU A 110 9.79 9.23 7.22
N LEU A 111 10.29 10.38 6.73
CA LEU A 111 10.02 11.68 7.33
C LEU A 111 8.53 12.06 7.31
N VAL A 112 7.78 11.70 6.25
CA VAL A 112 6.33 11.93 6.20
C VAL A 112 5.63 11.14 7.31
N VAL A 113 5.99 9.87 7.49
CA VAL A 113 5.41 9.04 8.56
C VAL A 113 5.82 9.57 9.94
N MET A 114 7.11 9.87 10.14
CA MET A 114 7.60 10.46 11.38
C MET A 114 6.88 11.77 11.70
N ARG A 115 6.65 12.64 10.71
CA ARG A 115 5.89 13.88 10.89
C ARG A 115 4.45 13.61 11.30
N SER A 116 3.78 12.66 10.65
CA SER A 116 2.40 12.28 11.00
C SER A 116 2.31 11.83 12.45
N ILE A 117 3.18 10.88 12.85
CA ILE A 117 3.22 10.36 14.21
C ILE A 117 3.56 11.44 15.23
N PHE A 118 4.51 12.32 14.91
CA PHE A 118 4.87 13.44 15.78
C PHE A 118 3.67 14.37 16.00
N LEU A 119 2.96 14.78 14.94
CA LEU A 119 1.83 15.70 15.07
C LEU A 119 0.67 15.09 15.87
N GLU A 120 0.44 13.79 15.73
CA GLU A 120 -0.67 13.10 16.36
C GLU A 120 -0.39 12.73 17.82
N TYR A 121 0.84 12.27 18.12
CA TYR A 121 1.15 11.63 19.39
C TYR A 121 2.17 12.37 20.27
N CYS A 122 2.81 13.44 19.79
CA CYS A 122 3.87 14.11 20.56
C CYS A 122 3.36 14.63 21.91
N GLN A 123 4.05 14.24 22.98
CA GLN A 123 3.84 14.76 24.33
C GLN A 123 5.07 15.53 24.77
N HIS A 124 4.94 16.85 24.87
CA HIS A 124 6.05 17.67 25.36
C HIS A 124 6.26 17.44 26.86
N PRO A 125 7.47 17.05 27.31
CA PRO A 125 7.78 16.99 28.73
C PRO A 125 7.53 18.34 29.41
N PRO A 126 7.16 18.35 30.71
CA PRO A 126 6.88 19.59 31.41
C PRO A 126 8.07 20.54 31.39
N LEU A 127 7.79 21.84 31.31
CA LEU A 127 8.80 22.89 31.39
C LEU A 127 9.58 22.77 32.72
N LEU A 128 10.85 23.16 32.68
CA LEU A 128 11.80 23.15 33.79
C LEU A 128 11.12 23.62 35.09
N LYS A 129 11.09 22.76 36.10
CA LYS A 129 10.65 23.11 37.45
C LYS A 129 11.88 23.35 38.32
N ASP A 130 11.77 24.27 39.28
CA ASP A 130 12.84 24.54 40.24
C ASP A 130 13.26 23.23 40.94
N GLY A 131 14.54 22.87 40.77
CA GLY A 131 15.13 21.64 41.31
C GLY A 131 15.35 20.48 40.32
N MET A 132 15.00 20.62 39.04
CA MET A 132 15.37 19.63 38.00
C MET A 132 16.84 19.73 37.60
N THR A 133 17.54 18.60 37.57
CA THR A 133 18.90 18.47 37.03
C THR A 133 18.86 18.22 35.53
N ASP A 134 19.84 18.75 34.78
CA ASP A 134 19.97 18.56 33.32
C ASP A 134 19.87 17.09 32.88
N SER A 135 20.40 16.17 33.68
CA SER A 135 20.34 14.73 33.41
C SER A 135 18.90 14.18 33.41
N SER A 136 18.07 14.62 34.35
CA SER A 136 16.67 14.19 34.46
C SER A 136 15.83 14.65 33.26
N ILE A 137 16.14 15.82 32.72
CA ILE A 137 15.47 16.38 31.55
C ILE A 137 15.83 15.54 30.33
N LEU A 138 17.12 15.28 30.10
CA LEU A 138 17.57 14.44 28.98
C LEU A 138 16.92 13.05 29.00
N GLU A 139 16.73 12.44 30.18
CA GLU A 139 16.06 11.15 30.29
C GLU A 139 14.59 11.22 29.82
N LEU A 140 13.85 12.26 30.21
CA LEU A 140 12.46 12.45 29.81
C LEU A 140 12.32 12.60 28.29
N TYR A 141 13.15 13.44 27.67
CA TYR A 141 13.14 13.62 26.21
C TYR A 141 13.57 12.35 25.49
N THR A 142 14.58 11.63 25.98
CA THR A 142 15.05 10.37 25.38
C THR A 142 13.96 9.31 25.44
N ARG A 143 13.24 9.20 26.56
CA ARG A 143 12.11 8.28 26.72
C ARG A 143 10.98 8.60 25.75
N GLU A 144 10.66 9.88 25.57
CA GLU A 144 9.63 10.31 24.63
C GLU A 144 10.03 10.01 23.18
N VAL A 145 11.28 10.27 22.80
CA VAL A 145 11.81 9.91 21.47
C VAL A 145 11.72 8.39 21.24
N ALA A 146 12.08 7.58 22.24
CA ALA A 146 11.98 6.13 22.15
C ALA A 146 10.53 5.67 21.93
N ARG A 147 9.58 6.26 22.65
CA ARG A 147 8.14 5.98 22.49
C ARG A 147 7.63 6.35 21.10
N LEU A 148 8.01 7.52 20.59
CA LEU A 148 7.63 7.93 19.23
C LEU A 148 8.25 7.03 18.16
N ASN A 149 9.51 6.60 18.34
CA ASN A 149 10.17 5.66 17.44
C ASN A 149 9.45 4.32 17.39
N GLU A 150 9.01 3.80 18.54
CA GLU A 150 8.21 2.58 18.61
C GLU A 150 6.92 2.69 17.79
N LEU A 151 6.20 3.82 17.91
CA LEU A 151 5.00 4.07 17.11
C LEU A 151 5.30 4.11 15.60
N VAL A 152 6.39 4.76 15.19
CA VAL A 152 6.82 4.79 13.77
C VAL A 152 7.08 3.38 13.26
N VAL A 153 7.79 2.57 14.02
CA VAL A 153 8.10 1.17 13.65
C VAL A 153 6.82 0.34 13.53
N ASN A 154 5.94 0.42 14.53
CA ASN A 154 4.69 -0.33 14.55
C ASN A 154 3.78 0.03 13.37
N GLU A 155 3.79 1.29 12.91
CA GLU A 155 3.01 1.75 11.76
C GLU A 155 3.65 1.37 10.41
N THR A 156 4.99 1.33 10.34
CA THR A 156 5.72 1.13 9.07
C THR A 156 5.96 -0.34 8.73
N VAL A 157 6.34 -1.17 9.71
CA VAL A 157 6.72 -2.57 9.48
C VAL A 157 5.61 -3.38 8.80
N PRO A 158 4.34 -3.36 9.25
CA PRO A 158 3.27 -4.14 8.60
C PRO A 158 3.01 -3.70 7.16
N LYS A 159 3.14 -2.40 6.86
CA LYS A 159 2.98 -1.85 5.51
C LYS A 159 4.08 -2.36 4.59
N ILE A 160 5.32 -2.33 5.06
CA ILE A 160 6.47 -2.84 4.31
C ILE A 160 6.31 -4.34 4.04
N GLN A 161 5.91 -5.14 5.04
CA GLN A 161 5.67 -6.57 4.84
C GLN A 161 4.60 -6.85 3.78
N SER A 162 3.49 -6.13 3.81
CA SER A 162 2.44 -6.25 2.78
C SER A 162 2.95 -5.88 1.39
N GLN A 163 3.71 -4.79 1.28
CA GLN A 163 4.29 -4.33 0.01
C GLN A 163 5.31 -5.33 -0.55
N ILE A 164 6.11 -5.97 0.29
CA ILE A 164 7.04 -7.01 -0.15
C ILE A 164 6.27 -8.21 -0.73
N GLN A 165 5.20 -8.66 -0.07
CA GLN A 165 4.37 -9.74 -0.60
C GLN A 165 3.74 -9.37 -1.94
N GLN A 166 3.25 -8.14 -2.08
CA GLN A 166 2.71 -7.62 -3.34
C GLN A 166 3.78 -7.59 -4.43
N TYR A 167 5.01 -7.17 -4.09
CA TYR A 167 6.13 -7.14 -5.03
C TYR A 167 6.48 -8.54 -5.54
N PHE A 168 6.54 -9.54 -4.66
CA PHE A 168 6.74 -10.93 -5.09
C PHE A 168 5.56 -11.48 -5.91
N GLY A 169 4.34 -11.09 -5.58
CA GLY A 169 3.15 -11.38 -6.39
C GLY A 169 3.31 -10.83 -7.81
N TYR A 170 3.63 -9.55 -7.92
CA TYR A 170 3.91 -8.89 -9.18
C TYR A 170 5.02 -9.60 -9.98
N LEU A 171 6.17 -9.88 -9.35
CA LEU A 171 7.28 -10.59 -10.02
C LEU A 171 6.85 -11.96 -10.54
N ARG A 172 6.03 -12.70 -9.77
CA ARG A 172 5.50 -13.99 -10.19
C ARG A 172 4.56 -13.84 -11.38
N ASP A 173 3.69 -12.84 -11.36
CA ASP A 173 2.66 -12.63 -12.39
C ASP A 173 3.28 -12.17 -13.71
N ILE A 174 4.29 -11.28 -13.68
CA ILE A 174 5.00 -10.87 -14.91
C ILE A 174 5.84 -11.99 -15.52
N SER A 175 6.33 -12.92 -14.70
CA SER A 175 7.19 -14.02 -15.16
C SER A 175 6.40 -15.17 -15.79
N LYS A 176 5.08 -15.20 -15.60
CA LYS A 176 4.20 -16.27 -16.03
C LYS A 176 3.28 -15.78 -17.14
N ASN A 177 3.05 -16.63 -18.13
CA ASN A 177 1.97 -16.36 -19.06
C ASN A 177 0.62 -16.41 -18.29
N PRO A 178 -0.31 -15.51 -18.59
CA PRO A 178 -1.65 -15.58 -18.03
C PRO A 178 -2.27 -16.92 -18.45
N MET A 179 -2.64 -17.74 -17.46
CA MET A 179 -3.35 -18.98 -17.73
C MET A 179 -4.76 -18.63 -18.20
N PRO A 180 -5.21 -19.16 -19.34
CA PRO A 180 -6.59 -18.98 -19.77
C PRO A 180 -7.52 -19.46 -18.65
N HIS A 181 -8.56 -18.67 -18.36
CA HIS A 181 -9.60 -19.11 -17.44
C HIS A 181 -10.26 -20.38 -17.98
N GLU A 182 -10.60 -21.31 -17.09
CA GLU A 182 -11.37 -22.49 -17.48
C GLU A 182 -12.68 -22.03 -18.14
N THR A 183 -12.99 -22.62 -19.30
CA THR A 183 -14.28 -22.40 -19.94
C THR A 183 -15.42 -22.86 -19.02
N PRO A 184 -16.60 -22.21 -19.06
CA PRO A 184 -17.72 -22.62 -18.23
C PRO A 184 -18.06 -24.10 -18.47
N LYS A 185 -18.15 -24.87 -17.39
CA LYS A 185 -18.57 -26.28 -17.44
C LYS A 185 -20.09 -26.35 -17.49
N ASN A 186 -20.62 -27.11 -18.45
CA ASN A 186 -22.04 -27.38 -18.52
C ASN A 186 -22.45 -28.28 -17.35
N VAL A 187 -23.35 -27.80 -16.49
CA VAL A 187 -23.87 -28.54 -15.31
C VAL A 187 -25.18 -29.28 -15.60
N ASN A 188 -25.67 -29.25 -16.84
CA ASN A 188 -26.95 -29.86 -17.21
C ASN A 188 -26.83 -31.39 -17.39
N ILE A 189 -27.65 -32.14 -16.66
CA ILE A 189 -27.71 -33.62 -16.66
C ILE A 189 -28.39 -34.18 -17.94
N LYS A 190 -28.92 -33.31 -18.83
CA LYS A 190 -29.62 -33.74 -20.05
C LYS A 190 -28.76 -34.61 -20.98
N GLY A 191 -27.45 -34.38 -21.05
CA GLY A 191 -26.52 -35.19 -21.84
C GLY A 191 -26.26 -36.57 -21.22
N ASP A 192 -26.12 -36.63 -19.90
CA ASP A 192 -25.86 -37.88 -19.15
C ASP A 192 -27.02 -38.88 -19.21
N ARG A 193 -28.23 -38.40 -19.53
CA ARG A 193 -29.45 -39.21 -19.66
C ARG A 193 -29.76 -39.61 -21.10
N GLN A 194 -28.85 -39.40 -22.05
CA GLN A 194 -29.04 -39.87 -23.42
C GLN A 194 -28.74 -41.36 -23.55
N TYR A 195 -29.67 -42.09 -24.19
CA TYR A 195 -29.48 -43.50 -24.49
C TYR A 195 -28.41 -43.68 -25.59
N ARG A 196 -27.71 -44.83 -25.56
CA ARG A 196 -26.76 -45.23 -26.60
C ARG A 196 -27.49 -45.36 -27.95
N SER A 197 -26.81 -45.01 -29.04
CA SER A 197 -27.34 -45.28 -30.37
C SER A 197 -27.38 -46.79 -30.64
N VAL A 198 -28.32 -47.25 -31.46
CA VAL A 198 -28.52 -48.67 -31.77
C VAL A 198 -27.25 -49.30 -32.35
N THR A 199 -26.54 -48.57 -33.20
CA THR A 199 -25.27 -49.03 -33.81
C THR A 199 -24.16 -49.20 -32.79
N GLN A 200 -24.10 -48.35 -31.76
CA GLN A 200 -23.08 -48.41 -30.72
C GLN A 200 -23.31 -49.56 -29.73
N VAL A 201 -24.58 -49.91 -29.47
CA VAL A 201 -24.94 -51.11 -28.69
C VAL A 201 -24.60 -52.39 -29.47
N LEU A 202 -24.83 -52.41 -30.78
CA LEU A 202 -24.59 -53.59 -31.63
C LEU A 202 -23.10 -53.86 -31.89
N ILE A 203 -22.27 -52.82 -31.95
CA ILE A 203 -20.82 -52.92 -32.20
C ILE A 203 -20.03 -53.18 -30.90
N GLY A 204 -20.66 -53.03 -29.73
CA GLY A 204 -20.06 -53.37 -28.44
C GLY A 204 -18.87 -52.48 -28.04
N GLY A 205 -18.79 -51.26 -28.56
CA GLY A 205 -17.70 -50.33 -28.23
C GLY A 205 -17.89 -49.71 -26.84
N ASP A 206 -16.83 -49.75 -26.03
CA ASP A 206 -16.72 -48.96 -24.81
C ASP A 206 -16.27 -47.52 -25.13
N LEU A 207 -16.64 -46.59 -24.24
CA LEU A 207 -16.28 -45.16 -24.32
C LEU A 207 -14.82 -44.93 -23.96
#